data_AF-A0A1Y4GAD9-F1
#
_entry.id   AF-A0A1Y4GAD9-F1
#
_cell.length_a   1.000
_cell.length_b   1.000
_cell.length_c   1.000
_cell.angle_alpha   90.00
_cell.angle_beta   90.00
_cell.angle_gamma   90.00
#
_symmetry.space_group_name_H-M   'P 1'
#
loop_
_entity.id
_entity.type
_entity.pdbx_description
1 polymer ?
#
loop_
_entity_poly.entity_id
_entity_poly.type
_entity_poly.pdbx_seq_one_letter_code
_entity_poly.pdbx_strand_id
1 'polypeptide(L)' 'ELAARARKMSGPTDPVATTDRIIGVVEWRDGTVIDVVRQLKK' A
#
# COMPACT_ATOMS: atom_id res chain seq x y z
N GLU A 1 9.14 -16.75 6.45
CA GLU A 1 8.34 -18.01 6.35
C GLU A 1 6.86 -17.74 6.07
N LEU A 2 6.16 -16.99 6.94
CA LEU A 2 4.70 -16.75 6.82
C LEU A 2 4.27 -16.13 5.47
N ALA A 3 5.00 -15.13 4.97
CA ALA A 3 4.70 -14.49 3.69
C ALA A 3 4.76 -15.47 2.50
N ALA A 4 5.69 -16.42 2.53
CA ALA A 4 5.82 -17.44 1.48
C ALA A 4 4.65 -18.44 1.54
N ARG A 5 4.24 -18.84 2.74
CA ARG A 5 3.06 -19.70 2.94
C ARG A 5 1.78 -19.01 2.49
N ALA A 6 1.61 -17.72 2.80
CA ALA A 6 0.46 -16.93 2.34
C ALA A 6 0.38 -16.89 0.81
N ARG A 7 1.49 -16.54 0.13
CA ARG A 7 1.55 -16.53 -1.34
C ARG A 7 1.25 -17.90 -1.96
N LYS A 8 1.66 -19.00 -1.32
CA LYS A 8 1.34 -20.36 -1.80
C LYS A 8 -0.16 -20.67 -1.72
N MET A 9 -0.88 -20.10 -0.77
CA MET A 9 -2.32 -20.31 -0.58
C MET A 9 -3.16 -19.41 -1.49
N SER A 10 -2.82 -18.12 -1.60
CA SER A 10 -3.61 -17.13 -2.34
C SER A 10 -3.15 -16.89 -3.78
N GLY A 11 -1.97 -17.38 -4.15
CA GLY A 11 -1.28 -16.95 -5.37
C GLY A 11 -0.66 -15.55 -5.24
N PRO A 12 -0.05 -15.04 -6.32
CA PRO A 12 0.44 -13.67 -6.39
C PRO A 12 -0.74 -12.68 -6.41
N THR A 13 -0.59 -11.55 -5.72
CA THR A 13 -1.59 -10.47 -5.73
C THR A 13 -1.35 -9.55 -6.91
N ASP A 14 -2.40 -9.27 -7.69
CA ASP A 14 -2.31 -8.27 -8.75
C ASP A 14 -2.12 -6.87 -8.14
N PRO A 15 -1.15 -6.09 -8.63
CA PRO A 15 -0.91 -4.75 -8.11
C PRO A 15 -2.08 -3.82 -8.46
N VAL A 16 -2.49 -3.02 -7.47
CA VAL A 16 -3.58 -2.05 -7.64
C VAL A 16 -3.05 -0.81 -8.36
N ALA A 17 -3.73 -0.40 -9.44
CA ALA A 17 -3.37 0.80 -10.18
C ALA A 17 -3.79 2.07 -9.44
N THR A 18 -2.83 2.93 -9.14
CA THR A 18 -3.05 4.25 -8.51
C THR A 18 -2.75 5.38 -9.49
N THR A 19 -3.35 6.55 -9.27
CA THR A 19 -2.97 7.80 -9.94
C THR A 19 -1.91 8.56 -9.14
N ASP A 20 -1.42 9.68 -9.67
CA ASP A 20 -0.44 10.53 -8.99
C ASP A 20 -1.05 11.42 -7.89
N ARG A 21 -2.39 11.48 -7.79
CA ARG A 21 -3.06 12.32 -6.80
C ARG A 21 -2.94 11.70 -5.41
N ILE A 22 -2.37 12.46 -4.48
CA ILE A 22 -2.33 12.12 -3.05
C ILE A 22 -3.69 12.48 -2.42
N ILE A 23 -4.27 11.53 -1.67
CA ILE A 23 -5.56 11.67 -0.98
C ILE A 23 -5.44 11.59 0.54
N GLY A 24 -4.27 11.23 1.06
CA GLY A 24 -3.99 11.19 2.49
C GLY A 24 -2.51 11.18 2.77
N VAL A 25 -2.12 11.68 3.94
CA VAL A 25 -0.74 11.66 4.45
C VAL A 25 -0.73 10.84 5.72
N VAL A 26 0.22 9.92 5.83
CA VAL A 26 0.44 9.11 7.03
C VAL A 26 1.58 9.74 7.80
N GLU A 27 1.23 10.30 8.95
CA GLU A 27 2.16 10.95 9.88
C GLU A 27 2.53 9.97 11.00
N TRP A 28 3.81 9.94 11.35
CA TRP A 28 4.32 9.22 12.49
C TRP A 28 4.09 10.00 13.78
N ARG A 29 4.28 9.33 14.92
CA ARG A 29 4.02 9.91 16.24
C ARG A 29 4.86 11.14 16.56
N ASP A 30 6.00 11.32 15.90
CA ASP A 30 6.90 12.46 16.07
C ASP A 30 6.63 13.61 15.07
N GLY A 31 5.60 13.49 14.24
CA GLY A 31 5.25 14.48 13.23
C GLY A 31 5.91 14.27 11.87
N THR A 32 6.76 13.24 11.72
CA THR A 32 7.39 12.95 10.43
C THR A 32 6.41 12.27 9.47
N VAL A 33 6.46 12.62 8.19
CA VAL A 33 5.66 11.95 7.15
C VAL A 33 6.34 10.65 6.76
N ILE A 34 5.67 9.53 6.98
CA ILE A 34 6.21 8.19 6.68
C ILE A 34 5.66 7.60 5.39
N ASP A 35 4.44 7.98 4.99
CA ASP A 35 3.83 7.49 3.76
C ASP A 35 2.72 8.41 3.26
N VAL A 36 2.28 8.18 2.01
CA VAL A 36 1.17 8.88 1.38
C VAL A 36 0.20 7.90 0.73
N VAL A 37 -1.10 8.13 0.92
CA VAL A 37 -2.15 7.34 0.29
C VAL A 37 -2.50 7.97 -1.06
N ARG A 38 -2.41 7.18 -2.13
CA ARG A 38 -2.70 7.62 -3.51
C ARG A 38 -4.11 7.22 -3.95
N GLN A 39 -4.71 8.05 -4.80
CA GLN A 39 -6.03 7.77 -5.36
C GLN A 39 -5.99 6.53 -6.27
N LEU A 40 -7.01 5.67 -6.17
CA LEU A 40 -7.18 4.55 -7.09
C LEU A 40 -7.54 5.02 -8.50
N LYS A 41 -7.00 4.35 -9.51
CA LYS A 41 -7.43 4.52 -10.89
C LYS A 41 -8.81 3.85 -11.04
N LYS A 42 -9.80 4.61 -11.52
CA LYS A 42 -11.14 4.09 -11.84
C LYS A 42 -11.10 3.18 -13.06
#